data_AF-A0A2V9MDI5-F1
#
_entry.id   AF-A0A2V9MDI5-F1
#
_cell.length_a   1.000
_cell.length_b   1.000
_cell.length_c   1.000
_cell.angle_alpha   90.00
_cell.angle_beta   90.00
_cell.angle_gamma   90.00
#
_symmetry.space_group_name_H-M   'P 1'
#
loop_
_entity.id
_entity.type
_entity.pdbx_description
1 polymer ?
#
loop_
_entity_poly.entity_id
_entity_poly.type
_entity_poly.pdbx_seq_one_letter_code
_entity_poly.pdbx_strand_id
1 'polypeptide(L)'
;MWLDMLILRLMSADRRWTQRYPVWIFLDELPSLQNLPQLPTALTESRKSNLRIVVGIQGRSQLEVVYGRLAEAMLSQPTTKIFLRTTEPRAAKWISECIGEITVERLREGVT
;
A
#
# COMPACT_ATOMS: atom_id res chain seq x y z
N MET A 1 -6.60 -20.03 2.22
CA MET A 1 -7.98 -19.51 1.99
C MET A 1 -8.13 -19.18 0.50
N TRP A 2 -9.31 -19.34 -0.10
CA TRP A 2 -9.53 -19.26 -1.56
C TRP A 2 -8.96 -18.01 -2.25
N LEU A 3 -8.93 -16.86 -1.56
CA LEU A 3 -8.38 -15.62 -2.07
C LEU A 3 -6.87 -15.70 -2.34
N ASP A 4 -6.13 -16.43 -1.48
CA ASP A 4 -4.70 -16.66 -1.62
C ASP A 4 -4.39 -17.50 -2.88
N MET A 5 -5.22 -18.52 -3.14
CA MET A 5 -5.16 -19.30 -4.38
C MET A 5 -5.51 -18.48 -5.62
N LEU A 6 -6.48 -17.57 -5.51
CA LEU A 6 -6.82 -16.64 -6.60
C LEU A 6 -5.64 -15.73 -6.92
N ILE A 7 -5.03 -15.11 -5.90
CA ILE A 7 -3.86 -14.24 -6.05
C ILE A 7 -2.71 -15.00 -6.73
N LEU A 8 -2.39 -16.20 -6.24
CA LEU A 8 -1.37 -17.07 -6.85
C LEU A 8 -1.67 -17.37 -8.31
N ARG A 9 -2.92 -17.73 -8.62
CA ARG A 9 -3.30 -18.08 -9.99
C ARG A 9 -3.26 -16.88 -10.93
N LEU A 10 -3.60 -15.69 -10.45
CA LEU A 10 -3.48 -14.45 -11.23
C LEU A 10 -2.03 -14.07 -11.45
N MET A 11 -1.16 -14.31 -10.47
CA MET A 11 0.29 -14.09 -10.60
C MET A 11 0.96 -15.10 -11.54
N SER A 12 0.46 -16.34 -11.59
CA SER A 12 0.96 -17.40 -12.47
C SER A 12 0.30 -17.47 -13.85
N ALA A 13 -0.72 -16.66 -14.12
CA ALA A 13 -1.45 -16.67 -15.39
C ALA A 13 -0.57 -16.17 -16.54
N ASP A 14 -0.85 -16.64 -17.76
CA ASP A 14 -0.10 -16.24 -18.95
C ASP A 14 -0.12 -14.71 -19.12
N ARG A 15 1.08 -14.12 -19.20
CA ARG A 15 1.30 -12.68 -19.35
C ARG A 15 0.54 -12.07 -20.51
N ARG A 16 0.32 -12.80 -21.61
CA ARG A 16 -0.43 -12.27 -22.76
C ARG A 16 -1.88 -12.00 -22.41
N TRP A 17 -2.45 -12.80 -21.52
CA TRP A 17 -3.84 -12.69 -21.09
C TRP A 17 -4.01 -11.58 -20.06
N THR A 18 -3.13 -11.54 -19.05
CA THR A 18 -3.17 -10.51 -18.00
C THR A 18 -2.77 -9.12 -18.49
N GLN A 19 -1.90 -8.99 -19.49
CA GLN A 19 -1.65 -7.70 -20.16
C GLN A 19 -2.89 -7.17 -20.88
N ARG A 20 -3.69 -8.05 -21.48
CA ARG A 20 -4.89 -7.67 -22.23
C ARG A 20 -6.08 -7.38 -21.31
N TYR A 21 -6.19 -8.07 -20.18
CA TYR A 21 -7.29 -7.95 -19.23
C TYR A 21 -6.76 -7.62 -17.83
N PRO A 22 -6.61 -6.33 -17.50
CA PRO A 22 -6.15 -5.92 -16.18
C PRO A 22 -7.17 -6.32 -15.10
N VAL A 23 -6.71 -7.04 -14.08
CA VAL A 23 -7.54 -7.41 -12.92
C VAL A 23 -7.29 -6.43 -11.77
N TRP A 24 -8.37 -5.95 -11.19
CA TRP A 24 -8.35 -5.09 -10.01
C TRP A 24 -8.84 -5.87 -8.79
N ILE A 25 -8.08 -5.81 -7.71
CA ILE A 25 -8.45 -6.35 -6.41
C ILE A 25 -8.59 -5.16 -5.47
N PHE A 26 -9.79 -4.97 -4.94
CA PHE A 26 -10.07 -4.01 -3.89
C PHE A 26 -10.21 -4.76 -2.57
N LEU A 27 -9.26 -4.56 -1.67
CA LEU A 27 -9.28 -5.10 -0.32
C LEU A 27 -9.55 -3.95 0.62
N ASP A 28 -10.79 -3.83 1.08
CA ASP A 28 -11.10 -2.95 2.20
C ASP A 28 -10.85 -3.71 3.52
N GLU A 29 -10.33 -2.99 4.50
CA GLU A 29 -10.06 -3.51 5.85
C GLU A 29 -9.23 -4.80 5.90
N LEU A 30 -7.97 -4.71 5.46
CA LEU A 30 -7.01 -5.83 5.48
C LEU A 30 -6.95 -6.65 6.79
N PRO A 31 -7.05 -6.04 7.99
CA PRO A 31 -7.00 -6.81 9.24
C PRO A 31 -8.16 -7.78 9.42
N SER A 32 -9.32 -7.51 8.81
CA SER A 32 -10.50 -8.40 8.88
C SER A 32 -10.31 -9.69 8.06
N LEU A 33 -9.48 -9.65 7.02
CA LEU A 33 -9.28 -10.71 6.03
C LEU A 33 -8.34 -11.83 6.47
N GLN A 34 -7.89 -11.82 7.74
CA GLN A 34 -6.81 -12.67 8.27
C GLN A 34 -5.49 -12.50 7.49
N ASN A 35 -4.42 -13.14 7.95
CA ASN A 35 -3.12 -13.04 7.28
C ASN A 35 -3.16 -13.75 5.92
N LEU A 36 -2.94 -12.99 4.83
CA LEU A 36 -2.82 -13.48 3.46
C LEU A 36 -1.34 -13.59 3.09
N PRO A 37 -0.73 -14.80 3.13
CA PRO A 37 0.71 -14.95 2.96
C PRO A 37 1.22 -14.49 1.60
N GLN A 38 0.38 -14.56 0.56
CA GLN A 38 0.77 -14.19 -0.80
C GLN A 38 0.58 -12.71 -1.09
N LEU A 39 -0.12 -11.96 -0.23
CA LEU A 39 -0.38 -10.55 -0.47
C LEU A 39 0.88 -9.68 -0.49
N PRO A 40 1.86 -9.83 0.42
CA PRO A 40 3.12 -9.09 0.34
C PRO A 40 3.84 -9.33 -0.99
N THR A 41 3.95 -10.59 -1.41
CA THR A 41 4.57 -10.98 -2.69
C THR A 41 3.79 -10.43 -3.87
N ALA A 42 2.46 -10.47 -3.81
CA ALA A 42 1.59 -9.92 -4.84
C ALA A 42 1.73 -8.40 -4.97
N LEU A 43 1.86 -7.67 -3.86
CA LEU A 43 2.14 -6.22 -3.88
C LEU A 43 3.47 -5.92 -4.58
N THR A 44 4.52 -6.71 -4.31
CA THR A 44 5.84 -6.55 -4.94
C THR A 44 5.84 -6.91 -6.43
N GLU A 45 5.22 -8.03 -6.78
CA GLU A 45 5.26 -8.62 -8.13
C GLU A 45 4.10 -8.15 -9.04
N SER A 46 3.14 -7.38 -8.50
CA SER A 46 1.96 -6.84 -9.19
C SER A 46 2.28 -6.17 -10.52
N ARG A 47 3.43 -5.49 -10.62
CA ARG A 47 3.90 -4.84 -11.85
C ARG A 47 4.09 -5.80 -13.02
N LYS A 48 4.52 -7.04 -12.76
CA LYS A 48 4.85 -8.02 -13.82
C LYS A 48 3.60 -8.72 -14.38
N SER A 49 2.54 -8.83 -13.58
CA SER A 49 1.30 -9.55 -13.90
C SER A 49 0.13 -8.63 -14.25
N ASN A 50 0.36 -7.31 -14.39
CA ASN A 50 -0.69 -6.30 -14.63
C ASN A 50 -1.84 -6.35 -13.60
N LEU A 51 -1.55 -6.89 -12.42
CA LEU A 51 -2.48 -6.99 -11.29
C LEU A 51 -2.48 -5.66 -10.55
N ARG A 52 -3.65 -5.06 -10.35
CA ARG A 52 -3.78 -3.81 -9.61
C ARG A 52 -4.44 -4.10 -8.28
N ILE A 53 -3.73 -3.82 -7.20
CA ILE A 53 -4.21 -4.08 -5.85
C ILE A 53 -4.40 -2.73 -5.17
N VAL A 54 -5.62 -2.49 -4.71
CA VAL A 54 -6.00 -1.35 -3.89
C VAL A 54 -6.29 -1.88 -2.49
N VAL A 55 -5.61 -1.33 -1.50
CA VAL A 55 -5.66 -1.80 -0.13
C VAL A 55 -6.06 -0.66 0.78
N GLY A 56 -7.17 -0.86 1.50
CA GLY A 56 -7.62 -0.02 2.60
C GLY A 56 -7.06 -0.51 3.93
N ILE A 57 -6.45 0.40 4.69
CA ILE A 57 -5.97 0.18 6.05
C ILE A 57 -6.37 1.37 6.91
N GLN A 58 -6.69 1.14 8.18
CA GLN A 58 -7.00 2.24 9.11
C GLN A 58 -5.73 2.83 9.72
N GLY A 59 -4.68 2.03 9.88
CA GLY A 59 -3.41 2.50 10.41
C GLY A 59 -2.29 1.48 10.28
N ARG A 60 -1.05 1.96 10.42
CA ARG A 60 0.17 1.14 10.41
C ARG A 60 0.15 0.05 11.48
N SER A 61 -0.32 0.39 12.69
CA SER A 61 -0.38 -0.53 13.84
C SER A 61 -1.20 -1.79 13.54
N GLN A 62 -2.35 -1.66 12.87
CA GLN A 62 -3.18 -2.81 12.51
C GLN A 62 -2.48 -3.73 11.52
N LEU A 63 -1.74 -3.16 10.56
CA LEU A 63 -0.99 -3.98 9.61
C LEU A 63 0.19 -4.69 10.29
N GLU A 64 0.86 -4.03 11.24
CA GLU A 64 1.92 -4.64 12.06
C GLU A 64 1.39 -5.80 12.93
N VAL A 65 0.16 -5.71 13.44
CA VAL A 65 -0.45 -6.82 14.20
C VAL A 65 -0.62 -8.07 13.34
N VAL A 66 -0.97 -7.92 12.06
CA VAL A 66 -1.26 -9.06 11.17
C VAL A 66 -0.01 -9.58 10.45
N TYR A 67 0.86 -8.67 9.99
CA TYR A 67 1.99 -9.00 9.12
C TYR A 67 3.36 -8.81 9.80
N GLY A 68 3.40 -8.31 11.03
CA GLY A 68 4.64 -8.08 11.76
C GLY A 68 5.61 -7.19 10.99
N ARG A 69 6.84 -7.67 10.81
CA ARG A 69 7.90 -6.94 10.08
C ARG A 69 7.58 -6.73 8.59
N LEU A 70 6.70 -7.55 8.00
CA LEU A 70 6.34 -7.39 6.58
C LEU A 70 5.44 -6.17 6.35
N ALA A 71 4.81 -5.63 7.40
CA ALA A 71 3.94 -4.45 7.30
C ALA A 71 4.68 -3.25 6.72
N GLU A 72 5.93 -3.02 7.10
CA GLU A 72 6.73 -1.89 6.59
C GLU A 72 7.01 -2.01 5.09
N ALA A 73 7.33 -3.21 4.62
CA ALA A 73 7.51 -3.49 3.19
C ALA A 73 6.18 -3.30 2.43
N MET A 74 5.07 -3.79 2.98
CA MET A 74 3.75 -3.66 2.37
C MET A 74 3.28 -2.20 2.27
N LEU A 75 3.62 -1.35 3.25
CA LEU A 75 3.29 0.08 3.23
C LEU A 75 4.20 0.89 2.32
N SER A 76 5.47 0.50 2.16
CA SER A 76 6.45 1.25 1.37
C SER A 76 6.33 0.97 -0.14
N GLN A 77 6.05 -0.27 -0.53
CA GLN A 77 6.03 -0.72 -1.93
C GLN A 77 4.99 -0.06 -2.86
N PRO A 78 3.75 0.25 -2.43
CA PRO A 78 2.75 0.84 -3.30
C PRO A 78 3.22 2.17 -3.90
N THR A 79 3.09 2.31 -5.21
CA THR A 79 3.51 3.55 -5.92
C THR A 79 2.62 4.73 -5.55
N THR A 80 1.31 4.51 -5.40
CA THR A 80 0.36 5.55 -4.99
C THR A 80 -0.04 5.32 -3.54
N LYS A 81 0.08 6.37 -2.73
CA LYS A 81 -0.38 6.40 -1.34
C LYS A 81 -1.40 7.51 -1.20
N ILE A 82 -2.56 7.19 -0.64
CA ILE A 82 -3.62 8.16 -0.34
C ILE A 82 -3.75 8.20 1.18
N PHE A 83 -3.51 9.37 1.76
CA PHE A 83 -3.64 9.60 3.19
C PHE A 83 -4.95 10.34 3.45
N LEU A 84 -5.84 9.72 4.24
CA LEU A 84 -7.09 10.32 4.68
C LEU A 84 -6.94 10.90 6.10
N ARG A 85 -7.97 11.59 6.57
CA ARG A 85 -7.98 12.18 7.92
C ARG A 85 -7.66 11.11 8.96
N THR A 86 -6.66 11.38 9.80
CA THR A 86 -6.37 10.62 11.01
C THR A 86 -6.50 11.50 12.24
N THR A 87 -6.98 10.94 13.34
CA THR A 87 -7.04 11.59 14.66
C THR A 87 -5.91 11.11 15.57
N GLU A 88 -5.15 10.08 15.17
CA GLU A 88 -4.07 9.51 15.98
C GLU A 88 -2.75 10.27 15.75
N PRO A 89 -2.12 10.84 16.80
CA PRO A 89 -0.89 11.62 16.64
C PRO A 89 0.28 10.82 16.05
N ARG A 90 0.39 9.53 16.40
CA ARG A 90 1.44 8.64 15.86
C ARG A 90 1.26 8.41 14.37
N ALA A 91 0.03 8.12 13.93
CA ALA A 91 -0.29 7.97 12.52
C ALA A 91 -0.04 9.28 11.77
N ALA A 92 -0.43 10.43 12.32
CA ALA A 92 -0.20 11.74 11.71
C ALA A 92 1.29 12.02 11.49
N LYS A 93 2.14 11.74 12.48
CA LYS A 93 3.60 11.89 12.36
C LYS A 93 4.16 10.97 11.28
N TRP A 94 3.76 9.69 11.28
CA TRP A 94 4.19 8.74 10.26
C TRP A 94 3.75 9.16 8.86
N ILE A 95 2.53 9.67 8.69
CA ILE A 95 2.03 10.21 7.42
C ILE A 95 2.88 11.41 6.99
N SER A 96 3.19 12.34 7.90
CA SER A 96 4.05 13.49 7.61
C SER A 96 5.44 13.05 7.12
N GLU A 97 6.06 12.08 7.79
CA GLU A 97 7.35 11.51 7.38
C GLU A 97 7.25 10.81 6.01
N CYS A 98 6.13 10.14 5.71
CA CYS A 98 5.90 9.50 4.41
C CYS A 98 5.70 10.50 3.27
N ILE A 99 5.08 11.65 3.53
CA ILE A 99 4.89 12.72 2.54
C ILE A 99 6.23 13.44 2.28
N GLY A 100 7.04 13.60 3.32
CA GLY A 100 8.32 14.28 3.28
C GLY A 100 8.21 15.79 3.47
N GLU A 101 9.35 16.46 3.38
CA GLU A 101 9.47 17.91 3.60
C GLU A 101 9.86 18.62 2.30
N ILE A 102 9.42 19.87 2.16
CA ILE A 102 9.88 20.76 1.10
C ILE A 102 10.64 21.93 1.71
N THR A 103 11.81 22.24 1.16
CA THR A 103 12.55 23.45 1.53
C THR A 103 12.08 24.60 0.64
N VAL A 104 11.61 25.68 1.26
CA VAL A 104 11.15 26.87 0.54
C VAL A 104 12.03 28.04 0.95
N GLU A 105 12.75 28.62 0.00
CA GLU A 105 13.45 29.88 0.21
C GLU A 105 12.43 31.03 0.19
N ARG A 106 12.26 31.69 1.35
CA ARG A 106 11.46 32.92 1.44
C ARG A 106 12.40 34.12 1.51
N LEU A 107 12.37 34.96 0.47
CA LEU A 107 12.94 36.30 0.50
C LEU A 107 12.23 37.11 1.61
N ARG A 108 12.98 37.41 2.67
CA ARG A 108 12.54 38.39 3.67
C ARG A 108 12.91 39.76 3.13
N GLU A 109 11.96 40.45 2.51
CA GLU A 109 12.10 41.88 2.28
C GLU A 109 12.11 42.56 3.66
N GLY A 110 13.24 43.18 4.00
CA GLY A 110 13.38 43.97 5.21
C GLY A 110 12.48 45.19 5.09
N VAL A 111 11.36 45.18 5.80
CA VAL A 111 10.60 46.40 6.04
C VAL A 111 11.49 47.28 6.92
N THR A 112 12.08 48.29 6.28
CA THR A 112 12.88 49.34 6.92
C THR A 112 11.96 50.46 7.37
#